data_AF-A0A7Z9DZ44-F1
#
_entry.id   AF-A0A7Z9DZ44-F1
#
_cell.length_a   1.000
_cell.length_b   1.000
_cell.length_c   1.000
_cell.angle_alpha   90.00
_cell.angle_beta   90.00
_cell.angle_gamma   90.00
#
_symmetry.space_group_name_H-M   'P 1'
#
loop_
_entity.id
_entity.type
_entity.pdbx_description
1 polymer ?
#
loop_
_entity_poly.entity_id
_entity_poly.type
_entity_poly.pdbx_seq_one_letter_code
_entity_poly.pdbx_strand_id
1 'polypeptide(L)'
;MGIFNRILEAWSRIRSGNNSGYGSHQIDKSQVLQPTDTTVFSPTNPGNFASIRSVPVLDSPRYFSKEEKVVLKQVAKQRKESAKHTQESYQALKQIDDADTTVHLAHYAYKGQLAGNEVKKLGANSNYAQKLHRLRPQYAQMSLNIDQANKQAVNKIAQYRQQIQKSWENE
;
A
#
# COMPACT_ATOMS: atom_id res chain seq x y z
N MET A 1 22.99 -7.77 -51.77
CA MET A 1 22.06 -7.95 -50.64
C MET A 1 22.85 -7.93 -49.34
N GLY A 2 23.15 -6.71 -48.88
CA GLY A 2 24.29 -6.43 -47.99
C GLY A 2 23.97 -6.51 -46.50
N ILE A 3 25.03 -6.74 -45.74
CA ILE A 3 25.14 -6.75 -44.27
C ILE A 3 24.44 -5.53 -43.62
N PHE A 4 24.30 -4.42 -44.35
CA PHE A 4 23.55 -3.23 -43.95
C PHE A 4 22.06 -3.46 -43.68
N ASN A 5 21.36 -4.35 -44.40
CA ASN A 5 19.94 -4.65 -44.11
C ASN A 5 19.78 -5.47 -42.82
N ARG A 6 20.78 -6.29 -42.45
CA ARG A 6 20.73 -7.07 -41.19
C ARG A 6 21.01 -6.21 -39.96
N ILE A 7 21.81 -5.15 -40.10
CA ILE A 7 22.06 -4.19 -39.02
C ILE A 7 20.82 -3.32 -38.78
N LEU A 8 20.12 -2.89 -39.84
CA LEU A 8 18.87 -2.13 -39.72
C LEU A 8 17.72 -2.95 -39.11
N GLU A 9 17.62 -4.26 -39.41
CA GLU A 9 16.65 -5.14 -38.73
C GLU A 9 17.04 -5.50 -37.28
N ALA A 10 18.33 -5.47 -36.94
CA ALA A 10 18.77 -5.64 -35.54
C ALA A 10 18.46 -4.40 -34.68
N TRP A 11 18.53 -3.20 -35.26
CA TRP A 11 18.17 -1.95 -34.58
C TRP A 11 16.66 -1.74 -34.43
N SER A 12 15.83 -2.33 -35.29
CA SER A 12 14.36 -2.28 -35.13
C SER A 12 13.82 -3.26 -34.08
N ARG A 13 14.52 -4.37 -33.81
CA ARG A 13 14.17 -5.33 -32.75
C ARG A 13 14.60 -4.90 -31.34
N ILE A 14 15.60 -4.03 -31.21
CA ILE A 14 15.99 -3.46 -29.91
C ILE A 14 14.97 -2.42 -29.40
N ARG A 15 14.16 -1.82 -30.30
CA ARG A 15 13.11 -0.86 -29.90
C ARG A 15 11.75 -1.52 -29.58
N SER A 16 11.63 -2.84 -29.78
CA SER A 16 10.39 -3.60 -29.53
C SER A 16 10.64 -4.79 -28.61
N GLY A 17 11.29 -4.55 -27.48
CA GLY A 17 11.52 -5.53 -26.44
C GLY A 17 11.49 -4.88 -25.07
N ASN A 18 10.43 -5.19 -24.31
CA ASN A 18 10.17 -4.85 -22.92
C ASN A 18 9.58 -3.48 -22.63
N ASN A 19 8.32 -3.34 -23.05
CA ASN A 19 7.30 -2.71 -22.23
C ASN A 19 7.12 -3.51 -20.92
N SER A 20 8.10 -3.45 -20.01
CA SER A 20 7.99 -4.03 -18.67
C SER A 20 7.54 -2.95 -17.69
N GLY A 21 6.23 -2.83 -17.54
CA GLY A 21 5.64 -2.60 -16.22
C GLY A 21 5.56 -1.17 -15.71
N TYR A 22 5.64 -0.14 -16.55
CA TYR A 22 5.09 1.18 -16.18
C TYR A 22 3.57 1.17 -16.41
N GLY A 23 2.88 0.27 -15.69
CA GLY A 23 1.46 0.49 -15.43
C GLY A 23 1.30 1.85 -14.76
N SER A 24 0.13 2.47 -14.89
CA SER A 24 -0.21 3.69 -14.17
C SER A 24 -0.08 3.46 -12.65
N HIS A 25 1.13 3.64 -12.11
CA HIS A 25 1.45 3.52 -10.68
C HIS A 25 0.96 4.73 -9.88
N GLN A 26 0.15 5.57 -10.51
CA GLN A 26 -0.38 6.77 -9.90
C GLN A 26 -1.57 6.38 -9.04
N ILE A 27 -1.49 6.74 -7.76
CA ILE A 27 -2.65 6.70 -6.85
C ILE A 27 -3.70 7.66 -7.42
N ASP A 28 -4.92 7.16 -7.59
CA ASP A 28 -6.04 8.00 -8.01
C ASP A 28 -6.39 8.99 -6.91
N LYS A 29 -5.92 10.22 -7.07
CA LYS A 29 -6.14 11.32 -6.11
C LYS A 29 -7.63 11.63 -5.93
N SER A 30 -8.45 11.40 -6.96
CA SER A 30 -9.88 11.63 -6.90
C SER A 30 -10.57 10.68 -5.92
N GLN A 31 -10.00 9.49 -5.69
CA GLN A 31 -10.52 8.51 -4.75
C GLN A 31 -10.01 8.75 -3.33
N VAL A 32 -8.74 9.15 -3.18
CA VAL A 32 -8.13 9.38 -1.86
C VAL A 32 -8.62 10.65 -1.18
N LEU A 33 -8.95 11.68 -1.97
CA LEU A 33 -9.42 12.97 -1.45
C LEU A 33 -10.95 13.07 -1.38
N GLN A 34 -11.66 12.00 -1.72
CA GLN A 34 -13.11 11.98 -1.56
C GLN A 34 -13.49 11.93 -0.07
N PRO A 35 -14.60 12.60 0.31
CA PRO A 35 -15.16 12.45 1.65
C PRO A 35 -15.38 10.98 1.98
N THR A 36 -15.11 10.60 3.23
CA THR A 36 -15.36 9.23 3.70
C THR A 36 -16.84 8.88 3.72
N ASP A 37 -17.72 9.89 3.80
CA ASP A 37 -19.17 9.78 3.62
C ASP A 37 -19.70 11.05 2.94
N THR A 38 -20.71 10.87 2.09
CA THR A 38 -21.53 11.92 1.46
C THR A 38 -22.25 12.84 2.45
N THR A 39 -22.45 12.42 3.70
CA THR A 39 -23.15 13.20 4.73
C THR A 39 -22.21 14.07 5.57
N VAL A 40 -20.89 13.95 5.38
CA VAL A 40 -19.90 14.72 6.15
C VAL A 40 -20.10 16.21 5.93
N PHE A 41 -20.16 16.95 7.04
CA PHE A 41 -20.20 18.41 7.00
C PHE A 41 -18.90 18.97 6.44
N SER A 42 -19.01 19.80 5.41
CA SER A 42 -17.87 20.41 4.71
C SER A 42 -18.29 21.75 4.09
N PRO A 43 -17.36 22.59 3.61
CA PRO A 43 -17.74 23.84 2.93
C PRO A 43 -18.68 23.62 1.73
N THR A 44 -18.57 22.46 1.07
CA THR A 44 -19.43 22.05 -0.05
C THR A 44 -20.71 21.33 0.38
N ASN A 45 -20.80 20.92 1.65
CA ASN A 45 -22.00 20.37 2.29
C ASN A 45 -22.15 20.96 3.70
N PRO A 46 -22.64 22.21 3.84
CA PRO A 46 -22.65 22.92 5.11
C PRO A 46 -23.72 22.44 6.10
N GLY A 47 -24.54 21.47 5.70
CA GLY A 47 -25.66 21.00 6.52
C GLY A 47 -26.84 21.97 6.57
N ASN A 48 -27.66 21.84 7.62
CA ASN A 48 -28.84 22.65 7.85
C ASN A 48 -28.64 23.59 9.05
N PHE A 49 -29.01 24.86 8.90
CA PHE A 49 -28.92 25.90 9.93
C PHE A 49 -30.23 26.11 10.70
N ALA A 50 -31.11 25.11 10.72
CA ALA A 50 -32.39 25.20 11.41
C ALA A 50 -32.22 25.40 12.92
N SER A 51 -33.12 26.20 13.51
CA SER A 51 -33.20 26.43 14.96
C SER A 51 -34.49 25.85 15.51
N ILE A 52 -34.42 25.25 16.70
CA ILE A 52 -35.60 24.77 17.42
C ILE A 52 -36.22 25.93 18.20
N ARG A 53 -37.52 26.16 18.01
CA ARG A 53 -38.31 27.12 18.80
C ARG A 53 -39.50 26.40 19.42
N SER A 54 -39.49 26.24 20.74
CA SER A 54 -40.52 25.47 21.47
C SER A 54 -41.80 26.26 21.76
N VAL A 55 -41.77 27.58 21.66
CA VAL A 55 -42.91 28.48 21.89
C VAL A 55 -42.85 29.59 20.83
N PRO A 56 -43.98 29.99 20.20
CA PRO A 56 -44.00 31.06 19.20
C PRO A 56 -43.49 32.39 19.76
N VAL A 57 -43.05 33.27 18.86
CA VAL A 57 -42.69 34.65 19.21
C VAL A 57 -43.96 35.38 19.69
N LEU A 58 -43.86 36.13 20.77
CA LEU A 58 -44.86 37.13 21.15
C LEU A 58 -44.48 38.42 20.44
N ASP A 59 -45.26 38.79 19.43
CA ASP A 59 -45.05 39.97 18.58
C ASP A 59 -45.67 41.24 19.19
N SER A 60 -46.76 41.09 19.95
CA SER A 60 -47.47 42.17 20.64
C SER A 60 -47.61 41.91 22.15
N PRO A 61 -47.56 42.96 23.01
CA PRO A 61 -47.81 42.81 24.44
C PRO A 61 -49.23 42.32 24.73
N ARG A 62 -49.38 41.33 25.62
CA ARG A 62 -50.68 40.85 26.11
C ARG A 62 -50.61 40.35 27.56
N TYR A 63 -51.76 40.23 28.21
CA TYR A 63 -51.88 39.53 29.48
C TYR A 63 -51.97 38.01 29.27
N PHE A 64 -51.51 37.26 30.27
CA PHE A 64 -51.58 35.78 30.30
C PHE A 64 -52.59 35.32 31.34
N SER A 65 -53.34 34.27 31.03
CA SER A 65 -54.22 33.62 32.00
C SER A 65 -53.43 32.82 33.04
N LYS A 66 -54.09 32.44 34.13
CA LYS A 66 -53.47 31.63 35.20
C LYS A 66 -53.07 30.25 34.68
N GLU A 67 -53.88 29.66 33.81
CA GLU A 67 -53.69 28.36 33.16
C GLU A 67 -52.51 28.40 32.20
N GLU A 68 -52.45 29.43 31.33
CA GLU A 68 -51.33 29.63 30.39
C GLU A 68 -49.99 29.71 31.14
N LYS A 69 -49.94 30.45 32.25
CA LYS A 69 -48.74 30.53 33.09
C LYS A 69 -48.30 29.16 33.61
N VAL A 70 -49.22 28.31 34.06
CA VAL A 70 -48.87 26.98 34.59
C VAL A 70 -48.30 26.10 33.49
N VAL A 71 -48.94 26.08 32.32
CA VAL A 71 -48.47 25.33 31.15
C VAL A 71 -47.08 25.82 30.72
N LEU A 72 -46.87 27.14 30.61
CA LEU A 72 -45.57 27.70 30.24
C LEU A 72 -44.47 27.35 31.25
N LYS A 73 -44.76 27.34 32.55
CA LYS A 73 -43.81 26.89 33.58
C LYS A 73 -43.44 25.41 33.43
N GLN A 74 -44.42 24.56 33.10
CA GLN A 74 -44.17 23.14 32.91
C GLN A 74 -43.33 22.88 31.65
N VAL A 75 -43.65 23.54 30.53
CA VAL A 75 -42.85 23.49 29.30
C VAL A 75 -41.43 23.98 29.57
N ALA A 76 -41.27 25.10 30.30
CA ALA A 76 -39.94 25.62 30.64
C ALA A 76 -39.11 24.61 31.44
N LYS A 77 -39.72 23.93 32.43
CA LYS A 77 -39.04 22.88 33.21
C LYS A 77 -38.62 21.71 32.32
N GLN A 78 -39.53 21.19 31.50
CA GLN A 78 -39.27 20.08 30.60
C GLN A 78 -38.14 20.41 29.61
N ARG A 79 -38.18 21.58 28.97
CA ARG A 79 -37.14 21.99 28.01
C ARG A 79 -35.79 22.21 28.67
N LYS A 80 -35.76 22.69 29.91
CA LYS A 80 -34.51 22.81 30.69
C LYS A 80 -33.89 21.44 30.97
N GLU A 81 -34.69 20.45 31.32
CA GLU A 81 -34.22 19.08 31.54
C GLU A 81 -33.76 18.44 30.23
N SER A 82 -34.56 18.52 29.16
CA SER A 82 -34.17 18.03 27.83
C SER A 82 -32.89 18.69 27.30
N ALA A 83 -32.66 19.98 27.57
CA ALA A 83 -31.43 20.66 27.17
C ALA A 83 -30.18 20.06 27.82
N LYS A 84 -30.25 19.67 29.10
CA LYS A 84 -29.13 18.99 29.78
C LYS A 84 -28.83 17.64 29.15
N HIS A 85 -29.85 16.81 28.97
CA HIS A 85 -29.69 15.51 28.31
C HIS A 85 -29.14 15.67 26.89
N THR A 86 -29.59 16.70 26.16
CA THR A 86 -29.11 16.98 24.80
C THR A 86 -27.63 17.38 24.82
N GLN A 87 -27.20 18.22 25.74
CA GLN A 87 -25.80 18.61 25.89
C GLN A 87 -24.91 17.40 26.19
N GLU A 88 -25.31 16.56 27.14
CA GLU A 88 -24.60 15.32 27.49
C GLU A 88 -24.56 14.34 26.30
N SER A 89 -25.68 14.19 25.59
CA SER A 89 -25.76 13.34 24.39
C SER A 89 -24.82 13.84 23.29
N TYR A 90 -24.74 15.15 23.05
CA TYR A 90 -23.80 15.69 22.06
C TYR A 90 -22.34 15.50 22.48
N GLN A 91 -22.03 15.56 23.78
CA GLN A 91 -20.69 15.22 24.26
C GLN A 91 -20.35 13.75 24.03
N ALA A 92 -21.29 12.84 24.27
CA ALA A 92 -21.12 11.42 23.98
C ALA A 92 -20.94 11.15 22.48
N LEU A 93 -21.75 11.78 21.62
CA LEU A 93 -21.60 11.68 20.16
C LEU A 93 -20.22 12.15 19.71
N LYS A 94 -19.74 13.28 20.23
CA LYS A 94 -18.38 13.74 19.96
C LYS A 94 -17.32 12.70 20.35
N GLN A 95 -17.44 12.09 21.53
CA GLN A 95 -16.49 11.08 21.99
C GLN A 95 -16.49 9.83 21.10
N ILE A 96 -17.65 9.45 20.56
CA ILE A 96 -17.77 8.34 19.60
C ILE A 96 -17.02 8.69 18.31
N ASP A 97 -17.28 9.86 17.72
CA ASP A 97 -16.61 10.30 16.49
C ASP A 97 -15.08 10.42 16.67
N ASP A 98 -14.62 10.92 17.82
CA ASP A 98 -13.20 11.00 18.17
C ASP A 98 -12.56 9.60 18.25
N ALA A 99 -13.29 8.62 18.82
CA ALA A 99 -12.83 7.23 18.91
C ALA A 99 -12.77 6.56 17.53
N ASP A 100 -13.79 6.73 16.70
CA ASP A 100 -13.84 6.20 15.33
C ASP A 100 -12.72 6.79 14.47
N THR A 101 -12.46 8.09 14.63
CA THR A 101 -11.31 8.76 13.99
C THR A 101 -9.98 8.14 14.42
N THR A 102 -9.82 7.86 15.72
CA THR A 102 -8.61 7.23 16.25
C THR A 102 -8.39 5.84 15.65
N VAL A 103 -9.45 5.02 15.56
CA VAL A 103 -9.40 3.69 14.93
C VAL A 103 -9.03 3.80 13.46
N HIS A 104 -9.64 4.74 12.73
CA HIS A 104 -9.35 4.97 11.31
C HIS A 104 -7.87 5.30 11.08
N LEU A 105 -7.32 6.27 11.83
CA LEU A 105 -5.92 6.67 11.73
C LEU A 105 -4.98 5.50 12.04
N ALA A 106 -5.25 4.75 13.11
CA ALA A 106 -4.43 3.60 13.50
C ALA A 106 -4.44 2.50 12.42
N HIS A 107 -5.60 2.22 11.82
CA HIS A 107 -5.74 1.23 10.76
C HIS A 107 -4.88 1.57 9.53
N TYR A 108 -4.94 2.82 9.06
CA TYR A 108 -4.18 3.24 7.89
C TYR A 108 -2.68 3.38 8.18
N ALA A 109 -2.29 3.76 9.41
CA ALA A 109 -0.89 3.72 9.83
C ALA A 109 -0.32 2.30 9.78
N TYR A 110 -1.06 1.32 10.31
CA TYR A 110 -0.68 -0.09 10.26
C TYR A 110 -0.56 -0.61 8.81
N LYS A 111 -1.55 -0.30 7.95
CA LYS A 111 -1.48 -0.62 6.51
C LYS A 111 -0.24 -0.04 5.84
N GLY A 112 0.08 1.22 6.12
CA GLY A 112 1.30 1.87 5.63
C GLY A 112 2.57 1.12 6.05
N GLN A 113 2.64 0.69 7.32
CA GLN A 113 3.77 -0.10 7.81
C GLN A 113 3.89 -1.46 7.12
N LEU A 114 2.78 -2.17 6.91
CA LEU A 114 2.77 -3.43 6.17
C LEU A 114 3.30 -3.25 4.74
N ALA A 115 2.82 -2.23 4.03
CA ALA A 115 3.27 -1.92 2.67
C ALA A 115 4.77 -1.59 2.64
N GLY A 116 5.27 -0.79 3.60
CA GLY A 116 6.69 -0.49 3.73
C GLY A 116 7.55 -1.72 4.03
N ASN A 117 7.06 -2.64 4.86
CA ASN A 117 7.74 -3.91 5.13
C ASN A 117 7.81 -4.81 3.89
N GLU A 118 6.76 -4.81 3.07
CA GLU A 118 6.75 -5.58 1.82
C GLU A 118 7.81 -5.08 0.84
N VAL A 119 7.94 -3.77 0.67
CA VAL A 119 9.01 -3.18 -0.16
C VAL A 119 10.40 -3.61 0.31
N LYS A 120 10.63 -3.66 1.63
CA LYS A 120 11.92 -4.14 2.18
C LYS A 120 12.18 -5.60 1.85
N LYS A 121 11.17 -6.47 1.97
CA LYS A 121 11.29 -7.90 1.60
C LYS A 121 11.59 -8.06 0.11
N LEU A 122 10.84 -7.37 -0.74
CA LEU A 122 11.06 -7.38 -2.19
C LEU A 122 12.45 -6.84 -2.55
N GLY A 123 12.91 -5.80 -1.86
CA GLY A 123 14.27 -5.29 -1.98
C GLY A 123 15.34 -6.34 -1.62
N ALA A 124 15.16 -7.06 -0.51
CA ALA A 124 16.05 -8.16 -0.12
C ALA A 124 16.07 -9.28 -1.17
N ASN A 125 14.90 -9.67 -1.68
CA ASN A 125 14.77 -10.66 -2.74
C ASN A 125 15.50 -10.22 -4.02
N SER A 126 15.32 -8.96 -4.42
CA SER A 126 15.97 -8.38 -5.60
C SER A 126 17.50 -8.36 -5.45
N ASN A 127 18.01 -7.90 -4.30
CA ASN A 127 19.44 -7.88 -4.01
C ASN A 127 20.06 -9.28 -4.01
N TYR A 128 19.36 -10.26 -3.45
CA TYR A 128 19.81 -11.65 -3.47
C TYR A 128 19.87 -12.20 -4.90
N ALA A 129 18.81 -11.98 -5.70
CA ALA A 129 18.79 -12.39 -7.10
C ALA A 129 19.95 -11.75 -7.89
N GLN A 130 20.19 -10.45 -7.71
CA GLN A 130 21.33 -9.75 -8.32
C GLN A 130 22.68 -10.38 -7.92
N LYS A 131 22.86 -10.72 -6.63
CA LYS A 131 24.08 -11.39 -6.15
C LYS A 131 24.26 -12.75 -6.81
N LEU A 132 23.21 -13.56 -6.90
CA LEU A 132 23.26 -14.86 -7.59
C LEU A 132 23.65 -14.70 -9.07
N HIS A 133 23.09 -13.71 -9.76
CA HIS A 133 23.48 -13.41 -11.14
C HIS A 133 24.96 -13.05 -11.26
N ARG A 134 25.51 -12.26 -10.34
CA ARG A 134 26.93 -11.88 -10.30
C ARG A 134 27.87 -13.06 -10.02
N LEU A 135 27.42 -14.09 -9.29
CA LEU A 135 28.22 -15.28 -9.00
C LEU A 135 28.29 -16.27 -10.17
N ARG A 136 27.38 -16.18 -11.16
CA ARG A 136 27.33 -17.12 -12.30
C ARG A 136 28.67 -17.30 -13.03
N PRO A 137 29.43 -16.25 -13.38
CA PRO A 137 30.71 -16.42 -14.06
C PRO A 137 31.75 -17.17 -13.21
N GLN A 138 31.74 -16.95 -11.89
CA GLN A 138 32.65 -17.65 -10.97
C GLN A 138 32.31 -19.14 -10.91
N TYR A 139 31.02 -19.49 -10.81
CA TYR A 139 30.58 -20.89 -10.88
C TYR A 139 30.97 -21.54 -12.22
N ALA A 140 30.79 -20.83 -13.34
CA ALA A 140 31.21 -21.31 -14.65
C ALA A 140 32.73 -21.57 -14.70
N GLN A 141 33.54 -20.65 -14.16
CA GLN A 141 34.99 -20.82 -14.07
C GLN A 141 35.40 -22.02 -13.21
N MET A 142 34.73 -22.21 -12.06
CA MET A 142 34.99 -23.37 -11.19
C MET A 142 34.69 -24.69 -11.92
N SER A 143 33.60 -24.75 -12.69
CA SER A 143 33.28 -25.92 -13.52
C SER A 143 34.39 -26.20 -14.55
N LEU A 144 34.86 -25.18 -15.26
CA LEU A 144 35.95 -25.32 -16.23
C LEU A 144 37.24 -25.84 -15.58
N ASN A 145 37.55 -25.39 -14.37
CA ASN A 145 38.73 -25.84 -13.64
C ASN A 145 38.62 -27.33 -13.23
N ILE A 146 37.42 -27.78 -12.84
CA ILE A 146 37.15 -29.20 -12.53
C ILE A 146 37.34 -30.06 -13.79
N ASP A 147 36.81 -29.63 -14.93
CA ASP A 147 36.97 -30.35 -16.21
C ASP A 147 38.44 -30.45 -16.64
N GLN A 148 39.23 -29.40 -16.42
CA GLN A 148 40.66 -29.41 -16.69
C GLN A 148 41.41 -30.40 -15.78
N ALA A 149 41.12 -30.39 -14.48
CA ALA A 149 41.72 -31.34 -13.53
C ALA A 149 41.38 -32.79 -13.89
N ASN A 150 40.12 -33.06 -14.27
CA ASN A 150 39.69 -34.37 -14.72
C ASN A 150 40.43 -34.82 -15.99
N LYS A 151 40.54 -33.95 -17.01
CA LYS A 151 41.31 -34.24 -18.23
C LYS A 151 42.77 -34.57 -17.93
N GLN A 152 43.41 -33.82 -17.04
CA GLN A 152 44.80 -34.08 -16.63
C GLN A 152 44.94 -35.45 -15.96
N ALA A 153 44.03 -35.81 -15.04
CA ALA A 153 44.02 -37.11 -14.38
C ALA A 153 43.83 -38.26 -15.37
N VAL A 154 42.87 -38.16 -16.28
CA VAL A 154 42.62 -39.18 -17.34
C VAL A 154 43.84 -39.35 -18.23
N ASN A 155 44.47 -38.25 -18.66
CA ASN A 155 45.68 -38.30 -19.47
C ASN A 155 46.84 -39.00 -18.74
N LYS A 156 47.03 -38.71 -17.44
CA LYS A 156 48.03 -39.39 -16.61
C LYS A 156 47.77 -40.88 -16.47
N ILE A 157 46.51 -41.28 -16.25
CA ILE A 157 46.10 -42.69 -16.20
C ILE A 157 46.42 -43.38 -17.53
N ALA A 158 46.09 -42.76 -18.66
CA ALA A 158 46.38 -43.30 -19.98
C ALA A 158 47.89 -43.46 -20.21
N GLN A 159 48.70 -42.47 -19.81
CA GLN A 159 50.16 -42.55 -19.88
C GLN A 159 50.71 -43.71 -19.04
N TYR A 160 50.25 -43.88 -17.80
CA TYR A 160 50.67 -45.00 -16.96
C TYR A 160 50.29 -46.35 -17.56
N ARG A 161 49.09 -46.49 -18.12
CA ARG A 161 48.66 -47.71 -18.82
C ARG A 161 49.56 -48.03 -20.02
N GLN A 162 49.90 -47.03 -20.82
CA GLN A 162 50.80 -47.21 -21.96
C GLN A 162 52.22 -47.59 -21.54
N GLN A 163 52.73 -46.99 -20.46
CA GLN A 163 54.05 -47.35 -19.91
C GLN A 163 54.09 -48.80 -19.41
N ILE A 164 53.05 -49.22 -18.68
CA ILE A 164 52.90 -50.60 -18.23
C ILE A 164 52.85 -51.55 -19.43
N GLN A 165 52.04 -51.26 -20.45
CA GLN A 165 51.96 -52.12 -21.63
C GLN A 165 53.30 -52.25 -22.36
N LYS A 166 54.03 -51.15 -22.56
CA LYS A 166 55.37 -51.18 -23.16
C LYS A 166 56.39 -51.94 -22.32
N SER A 167 56.29 -51.95 -20.99
CA SER A 167 57.19 -52.77 -20.18
C SER A 167 56.95 -54.27 -20.38
N TRP A 168 55.69 -54.68 -20.59
CA TRP A 168 55.36 -56.08 -20.90
C TRP A 168 55.77 -56.52 -22.32
N GLU A 169 55.88 -55.59 -23.27
CA GLU A 169 56.29 -55.88 -24.67
C GLU A 169 57.81 -55.95 -24.88
N ASN A 170 58.62 -55.52 -23.89
CA ASN A 170 60.10 -55.53 -23.96
C ASN A 170 60.75 -56.60 -23.06
N GLU A 171 59.95 -57.48 -22.44
CA GLU A 171 60.37 -58.76 -21.83
C GLU A 171 60.12 -59.92 -22.79
#